data_AF-A0A0F9HKM5-F1
#
_entry.id   AF-A0A0F9HKM5-F1
#
_cell.length_a   1.000
_cell.length_b   1.000
_cell.length_c   1.000
_cell.angle_alpha   90.00
_cell.angle_beta   90.00
_cell.angle_gamma   90.00
#
_symmetry.space_group_name_H-M   'P 1'
#
loop_
_entity.id
_entity.type
_entity.pdbx_description
1 polymer ?
#
loop_
_entity_poly.entity_id
_entity_poly.type
_entity_poly.pdbx_seq_one_letter_code
_entity_poly.pdbx_strand_id
1 'polypeptide(L)' 'ILGAHLIGPHCEETINLFAMAIKTKMTISDLRTMVFSYPTMASDLTYML' A
#
# COMPACT_ATOMS: atom_id res chain seq x y z
N ILE A 1 -4.99 7.81 5.65
CA ILE A 1 -5.13 7.71 4.17
C ILE A 1 -6.55 8.14 3.81
N LEU A 2 -6.71 9.04 2.83
CA LEU A 2 -8.04 9.52 2.42
C LEU A 2 -8.63 8.72 1.24
N GLY A 3 -7.77 8.13 0.42
CA GLY A 3 -8.12 7.27 -0.71
C GLY A 3 -6.85 6.79 -1.42
N ALA A 4 -6.98 5.82 -2.32
CA ALA A 4 -5.88 5.30 -3.14
C ALA A 4 -6.39 5.03 -4.56
N HIS A 5 -5.58 5.39 -5.56
CA HIS A 5 -5.86 5.14 -6.97
C HIS A 5 -4.61 4.50 -7.59
N LEU A 6 -4.80 3.35 -8.24
CA LEU A 6 -3.72 2.57 -8.84
C LEU A 6 -4.03 2.32 -10.31
N ILE A 7 -3.02 2.39 -11.16
CA ILE A 7 -3.11 2.09 -12.59
C ILE A 7 -1.89 1.25 -12.96
N GLY A 8 -2.11 0.07 -13.51
CA GLY A 8 -1.05 -0.87 -13.86
C GLY A 8 -1.48 -2.33 -13.71
N PRO A 9 -0.58 -3.27 -14.03
CA PRO A 9 -0.82 -4.70 -13.81
C PRO A 9 -0.94 -5.02 -12.31
N HIS A 10 -1.75 -6.02 -11.96
CA HIS A 10 -1.91 -6.54 -10.59
C HIS A 10 -2.37 -5.50 -9.54
N CYS A 11 -3.01 -4.41 -9.98
CA CYS A 11 -3.57 -3.40 -9.09
C CYS A 11 -4.72 -3.93 -8.23
N GLU A 12 -5.44 -4.94 -8.72
CA GLU A 12 -6.54 -5.62 -8.04
C GLU A 12 -6.13 -6.30 -6.72
N GLU A 13 -4.86 -6.73 -6.60
CA GLU A 13 -4.32 -7.26 -5.34
C GLU A 13 -3.75 -6.14 -4.47
N THR A 14 -2.98 -5.25 -5.06
CA THR A 14 -2.28 -4.17 -4.33
C THR A 14 -3.27 -3.20 -3.67
N ILE A 15 -4.43 -2.94 -4.29
CA ILE A 15 -5.47 -2.08 -3.73
C ILE A 15 -5.99 -2.58 -2.38
N ASN A 16 -5.94 -3.89 -2.12
CA ASN A 16 -6.39 -4.47 -0.84
C ASN A 16 -5.49 -4.05 0.33
N LEU A 17 -4.21 -3.78 0.09
CA LEU A 17 -3.30 -3.25 1.12
C LEU A 17 -3.75 -1.85 1.56
N PHE A 18 -4.13 -0.99 0.61
CA PHE A 18 -4.68 0.33 0.91
C PHE A 18 -6.05 0.25 1.58
N ALA A 19 -6.92 -0.67 1.14
CA ALA A 19 -8.21 -0.91 1.79
C ALA A 19 -8.04 -1.33 3.26
N MET A 20 -7.08 -2.22 3.55
CA MET A 20 -6.71 -2.63 4.91
C MET A 20 -6.22 -1.42 5.71
N ALA A 21 -5.27 -0.65 5.19
CA ALA A 21 -4.69 0.50 5.88
C ALA A 21 -5.72 1.60 6.17
N ILE A 22 -6.67 1.85 5.27
CA ILE A 22 -7.79 2.77 5.49
C ILE A 22 -8.70 2.23 6.60
N LYS A 23 -9.09 0.95 6.53
CA LYS A 23 -9.97 0.30 7.52
C LYS A 23 -9.37 0.32 8.93
N THR A 24 -8.05 0.10 9.05
CA THR A 24 -7.33 0.11 10.33
C THR A 24 -6.89 1.51 10.77
N LYS A 25 -7.18 2.55 9.98
CA LYS A 25 -6.78 3.95 10.23
C LYS A 25 -5.27 4.12 10.40
N MET A 26 -4.47 3.34 9.66
CA MET A 26 -3.01 3.47 9.67
C MET A 26 -2.56 4.85 9.21
N THR A 27 -1.52 5.36 9.86
CA THR A 27 -0.82 6.57 9.45
C THR A 27 0.16 6.25 8.32
N ILE A 28 0.63 7.30 7.63
CA ILE A 28 1.67 7.15 6.60
C ILE A 28 2.97 6.61 7.22
N SER A 29 3.29 7.04 8.44
CA SER A 29 4.47 6.58 9.17
C SER A 29 4.42 5.08 9.47
N ASP A 30 3.23 4.54 9.79
CA ASP A 30 3.05 3.11 10.03
C ASP A 30 3.31 2.31 8.75
N LEU A 31 2.82 2.79 7.60
CA LEU A 31 3.05 2.13 6.31
C LEU A 31 4.51 2.21 5.83
N ARG A 32 5.22 3.30 6.12
CA ARG A 32 6.65 3.41 5.77
C ARG A 32 7.55 2.47 6.55
N THR A 33 7.11 2.05 7.74
CA THR A 33 7.89 1.15 8.61
C THR A 33 7.52 -0.32 8.44
N MET A 34 6.47 -0.62 7.66
CA MET A 34 6.13 -1.99 7.28
C MET A 34 7.20 -2.62 6.40
N VAL A 35 7.49 -3.90 6.65
CA VAL A 35 8.39 -4.69 5.82
C VAL A 35 7.57 -5.39 4.73
N PHE A 36 7.84 -5.03 3.49
CA PHE A 36 7.25 -5.68 2.32
C PHE A 36 8.21 -6.71 1.72
N SER A 37 7.68 -7.81 1.22
CA SER A 37 8.47 -8.80 0.48
C SER A 37 8.97 -8.20 -0.83
N TYR A 38 10.24 -8.46 -1.16
CA TYR A 38 10.87 -8.02 -2.41
C TYR A 38 11.27 -9.24 -3.26
N PRO A 39 11.04 -9.24 -4.60
CA PRO A 39 10.41 -8.18 -5.39
C PRO A 39 8.89 -8.37 -5.51
N THR A 40 8.08 -7.38 -5.09
CA THR A 40 6.61 -7.40 -5.27
C THR A 40 6.05 -6.00 -5.55
N MET A 41 4.82 -5.90 -6.07
CA MET A 41 4.14 -4.59 -6.18
C MET A 41 3.94 -3.92 -4.80
N ALA A 42 3.91 -4.72 -3.72
CA ALA A 42 3.81 -4.20 -2.37
C ALA A 42 5.10 -3.51 -1.91
N SER A 43 6.30 -3.90 -2.39
CA SER A 43 7.54 -3.22 -2.01
C SER A 43 7.64 -1.79 -2.56
N ASP A 44 6.86 -1.45 -3.57
CA ASP A 44 6.81 -0.10 -4.15
C ASP A 44 5.96 0.87 -3.30
N LEU A 45 5.06 0.38 -2.44
CA LEU A 45 4.23 1.21 -1.56
C LEU A 45 5.07 2.18 -0.72
N THR A 46 6.21 1.73 -0.18
CA THR A 46 7.13 2.55 0.60
C THR A 46 7.72 3.73 -0.17
N TYR A 47 7.80 3.62 -1.50
CA TYR A 47 8.29 4.67 -2.38
C TYR A 47 7.17 5.57 -2.94
N MET A 48 5.91 5.12 -2.92
CA MET A 48 4.74 5.89 -3.38
C MET A 48 4.18 6.86 -2.33
N LEU A 49 4.34 6.53 -1.05
CA LEU A 49 3.89 7.29 0.11
C LEU A 49 4.96 8.27 0.57
#